data_AF-A0A7X3ZJJ5-F1
#
_entry.id   AF-A0A7X3ZJJ5-F1
#
_cell.length_a   1.000
_cell.length_b   1.000
_cell.length_c   1.000
_cell.angle_alpha   90.00
_cell.angle_beta   90.00
_cell.angle_gamma   90.00
#
_symmetry.space_group_name_H-M   'P 1'
#
loop_
_entity.id
_entity.type
_entity.pdbx_description
1 polymer ?
#
loop_
_entity_poly.entity_id
_entity_poly.type
_entity_poly.pdbx_seq_one_letter_code
_entity_poly.pdbx_strand_id
1 'polypeptide(L)'
;MRIFRVILFLVASALLIVSVKQFMNGYNAWQEAQQVAESYQKELQRLEIDRDKLKKRVELLKNDTLTKERLVRKKLGYVKPGEVMFKIVKPE
;
A
#
# COMPACT_ATOMS: atom_id res chain seq x y z
N MET A 1 29.69 -6.50 57.50
CA MET A 1 29.31 -7.68 56.68
C MET A 1 27.85 -7.66 56.24
N ARG A 2 26.84 -7.61 57.14
CA ARG A 2 25.41 -7.62 56.76
C ARG A 2 24.95 -6.37 55.97
N ILE A 3 25.31 -5.17 56.41
CA ILE A 3 24.93 -3.91 55.75
C ILE A 3 25.50 -3.80 54.33
N PHE A 4 26.76 -4.22 54.14
CA PHE A 4 27.39 -4.27 52.82
C PHE A 4 26.66 -5.19 51.84
N ARG A 5 26.16 -6.35 52.31
CA ARG A 5 25.34 -7.26 51.48
C ARG A 5 24.03 -6.60 51.08
N VAL A 6 23.35 -5.91 51.99
CA VAL A 6 22.09 -5.20 51.69
C VAL A 6 22.30 -4.09 50.67
N ILE A 7 23.36 -3.31 50.80
CA ILE A 7 23.71 -2.26 49.81
C ILE A 7 24.00 -2.89 48.45
N LEU A 8 24.75 -3.99 48.41
CA LEU A 8 25.07 -4.68 47.16
C LEU A 8 23.81 -5.27 46.50
N PHE A 9 22.87 -5.80 47.28
CA PHE A 9 21.57 -6.25 46.78
C PHE A 9 20.71 -5.10 46.23
N LEU A 10 20.72 -3.93 46.87
CA LEU A 10 20.00 -2.74 46.39
C LEU A 10 20.59 -2.21 45.08
N VAL A 11 21.92 -2.19 44.96
CA VAL A 11 22.59 -1.79 43.72
C VAL A 11 22.30 -2.80 42.60
N ALA A 12 22.37 -4.10 42.90
CA ALA A 12 22.05 -5.15 41.93
C ALA A 12 20.58 -5.09 41.48
N SER A 13 19.64 -4.83 42.39
CA SER A 13 18.22 -4.70 42.02
C SER A 13 17.96 -3.47 41.18
N ALA A 14 18.58 -2.33 41.51
CA ALA A 14 18.49 -1.12 40.71
C ALA A 14 19.02 -1.32 39.29
N LEU A 15 20.18 -1.98 39.14
CA LEU A 15 20.74 -2.32 37.83
C LEU A 15 19.84 -3.27 37.04
N LEU A 16 19.24 -4.27 37.68
CA LEU A 16 18.27 -5.17 37.06
C LEU A 16 17.03 -4.44 36.56
N ILE A 17 16.49 -3.49 37.33
CA ILE A 17 15.30 -2.73 36.93
C ILE A 17 15.59 -1.88 35.69
N VAL A 18 16.76 -1.24 35.63
CA VAL A 18 17.16 -0.41 34.49
C VAL A 18 17.37 -1.27 33.24
N SER A 19 18.05 -2.41 33.36
CA SER A 19 18.32 -3.30 32.22
C SER A 19 17.03 -3.90 31.65
N VAL A 20 16.08 -4.31 32.50
CA VAL A 20 14.78 -4.84 32.06
C VAL A 20 13.98 -3.77 31.34
N LYS A 21 13.95 -2.53 31.85
CA LYS A 21 13.26 -1.41 31.16
C LYS A 21 13.87 -1.12 29.80
N GLN A 22 15.20 -1.10 29.71
CA GLN A 22 15.89 -0.83 28.44
C GLN A 22 15.63 -1.96 27.42
N PHE A 23 15.63 -3.22 27.88
CA PHE A 23 15.32 -4.37 27.04
C PHE A 23 13.88 -4.32 26.53
N MET A 24 12.90 -4.04 27.40
CA MET A 24 11.49 -3.91 27.00
C MET A 24 11.26 -2.79 25.98
N ASN A 25 11.86 -1.61 26.22
CA ASN A 25 11.72 -0.49 25.29
C ASN A 25 12.34 -0.81 23.92
N GLY A 26 13.52 -1.46 23.91
CA GLY A 26 14.17 -1.88 22.67
C GLY A 26 13.36 -2.94 21.92
N TYR A 27 12.79 -3.91 22.64
CA TYR A 27 11.95 -4.95 22.05
C TYR A 27 10.67 -4.38 21.42
N ASN A 28 9.98 -3.48 22.13
CA ASN A 28 8.77 -2.84 21.62
C ASN A 28 9.06 -1.99 20.38
N ALA A 29 10.13 -1.18 20.40
CA ALA A 29 10.53 -0.38 19.25
C ALA A 29 10.88 -1.24 18.03
N TRP A 30 11.56 -2.38 18.25
CA TRP A 30 11.86 -3.33 17.19
C TRP A 30 10.59 -3.97 16.62
N GLN A 31 9.64 -4.37 17.48
CA GLN A 31 8.38 -4.96 17.05
C GLN A 31 7.52 -3.95 16.25
N GLU A 32 7.44 -2.70 16.70
CA GLU A 32 6.76 -1.63 15.97
C GLU A 32 7.42 -1.38 14.62
N ALA A 33 8.76 -1.26 14.58
CA ALA A 33 9.50 -1.07 13.33
C ALA A 33 9.27 -2.23 12.34
N GLN A 34 9.21 -3.47 12.84
CA GLN A 34 8.96 -4.65 12.01
C GLN A 34 7.54 -4.64 11.43
N GLN A 35 6.53 -4.31 12.23
CA GLN A 35 5.14 -4.21 11.76
C GLN A 35 4.97 -3.12 10.71
N VAL A 36 5.60 -1.97 10.94
CA VAL A 36 5.60 -0.84 10.00
C VAL A 36 6.27 -1.23 8.69
N ALA A 37 7.44 -1.89 8.75
CA ALA A 37 8.14 -2.38 7.55
C ALA A 37 7.28 -3.35 6.74
N GLU A 38 6.63 -4.32 7.40
CA GLU A 38 5.72 -5.26 6.73
C GLU A 38 4.51 -4.56 6.09
N SER A 39 3.97 -3.53 6.75
CA SER A 39 2.84 -2.75 6.21
C SER A 39 3.24 -1.99 4.94
N TYR A 40 4.40 -1.33 4.94
CA TYR A 40 4.91 -0.61 3.77
C TYR A 40 5.24 -1.56 2.63
N GLN A 41 5.79 -2.74 2.93
CA GLN A 41 6.09 -3.74 1.90
C GLN A 41 4.81 -4.25 1.22
N LYS A 42 3.73 -4.46 1.98
CA LYS A 42 2.42 -4.82 1.42
C LYS A 42 1.83 -3.70 0.56
N GLU A 43 1.99 -2.46 0.99
CA GLU A 43 1.51 -1.29 0.25
C GLU A 43 2.27 -1.11 -1.07
N LEU A 44 3.59 -1.25 -1.05
CA LEU A 44 4.45 -1.25 -2.24
C LEU A 44 4.01 -2.31 -3.25
N GLN A 45 3.81 -3.55 -2.80
CA GLN A 45 3.35 -4.64 -3.68
C GLN A 45 1.99 -4.33 -4.31
N ARG A 46 1.04 -3.76 -3.55
CA ARG A 46 -0.25 -3.34 -4.10
C ARG A 46 -0.09 -2.27 -5.16
N LEU A 47 0.72 -1.24 -4.88
CA LEU A 47 0.99 -0.14 -5.81
C LEU A 47 1.67 -0.63 -7.09
N GLU A 48 2.61 -1.57 -6.99
CA GLU A 48 3.28 -2.17 -8.15
C GLU A 48 2.30 -2.94 -9.04
N ILE A 49 1.45 -3.77 -8.43
CA ILE A 49 0.41 -4.51 -9.15
C ILE A 49 -0.53 -3.55 -9.88
N ASP A 50 -0.95 -2.48 -9.22
CA ASP A 50 -1.85 -1.49 -9.81
C ASP A 50 -1.17 -0.71 -10.93
N ARG A 51 0.09 -0.31 -10.74
CA ARG A 51 0.92 0.32 -11.78
C ARG A 51 1.01 -0.58 -13.01
N ASP A 52 1.25 -1.88 -12.82
CA ASP A 52 1.36 -2.83 -13.94
C ASP A 52 0.03 -3.03 -14.67
N LYS A 53 -1.08 -3.13 -13.93
CA LYS A 53 -2.43 -3.19 -14.52
C LYS A 53 -2.73 -1.93 -15.34
N LEU A 54 -2.43 -0.75 -14.79
CA LEU A 54 -2.61 0.54 -15.45
C LEU A 54 -1.74 0.65 -16.70
N LYS A 55 -0.47 0.25 -16.62
CA LYS A 55 0.44 0.26 -17.76
C LYS A 55 -0.05 -0.65 -18.89
N LYS A 56 -0.48 -1.87 -18.56
CA LYS A 56 -1.10 -2.80 -19.53
C LYS A 56 -2.36 -2.21 -20.16
N ARG A 57 -3.21 -1.52 -19.37
CA ARG A 57 -4.40 -0.85 -19.90
C ARG A 57 -4.06 0.30 -20.84
N VAL A 58 -3.04 1.09 -20.51
CA VAL A 58 -2.55 2.18 -21.38
C VAL A 58 -1.98 1.61 -22.68
N GLU A 59 -1.23 0.52 -22.62
CA GLU A 59 -0.66 -0.14 -23.79
C GLU A 59 -1.74 -0.69 -24.73
N LEU A 60 -2.74 -1.39 -24.18
CA LEU A 60 -3.91 -1.84 -24.92
C LEU A 60 -4.67 -0.67 -25.57
N LEU A 61 -4.87 0.43 -24.83
CA LEU A 61 -5.51 1.63 -25.36
C LEU A 61 -4.66 2.33 -26.42
N LYS A 62 -3.34 2.29 -26.35
CA LYS A 62 -2.45 2.94 -27.32
C LYS A 62 -2.41 2.18 -28.64
N ASN A 63 -2.22 0.86 -28.56
CA ASN A 63 -1.90 0.01 -29.71
C ASN A 63 -3.12 -0.54 -30.45
N ASP A 64 -4.31 -0.54 -29.83
CA ASP A 64 -5.52 -1.06 -30.45
C ASP A 64 -6.45 0.08 -30.91
N THR A 65 -6.33 0.45 -32.18
CA THR A 65 -7.14 1.49 -32.83
C THR A 65 -8.64 1.17 -32.78
N LEU A 66 -9.02 -0.10 -32.86
CA LEU A 66 -10.42 -0.57 -32.78
C LEU A 66 -11.03 -0.31 -31.40
N THR A 67 -10.27 -0.56 -30.33
CA THR A 67 -10.72 -0.28 -28.96
C THR A 67 -10.89 1.22 -28.71
N LYS A 68 -9.98 2.03 -29.25
CA LYS A 68 -10.05 3.50 -29.18
C LYS A 68 -11.28 4.03 -29.92
N GLU A 69 -11.53 3.55 -31.14
CA GLU A 69 -12.69 3.94 -31.94
C GLU A 69 -14.01 3.56 -31.27
N ARG A 70 -14.09 2.34 -30.71
CA ARG A 70 -15.28 1.86 -29.99
C ARG A 70 -15.57 2.69 -28.74
N LEU A 71 -14.55 3.13 -28.00
CA LEU A 71 -14.71 3.98 -26.82
C LEU A 71 -15.21 5.38 -27.18
N VAL A 72 -14.63 5.99 -28.22
CA VAL A 72 -15.02 7.32 -28.69
C VAL A 72 -16.44 7.27 -29.30
N ARG A 73 -16.77 6.25 -30.11
CA ARG A 73 -18.13 6.03 -30.63
C ARG A 73 -19.16 5.88 -29.49
N LYS A 74 -18.86 5.07 -28.45
CA LYS A 74 -19.81 4.78 -27.36
C LYS A 74 -19.94 5.89 -26.31
N LYS A 75 -18.85 6.57 -25.94
CA LYS A 75 -18.87 7.62 -24.89
C LYS A 75 -19.05 9.03 -25.44
N LEU A 76 -18.52 9.31 -26.63
CA LEU A 76 -18.49 10.65 -27.20
C LEU A 76 -19.42 10.80 -28.41
N GLY A 77 -20.09 9.72 -28.85
CA GLY A 77 -21.00 9.76 -29.99
C GLY A 77 -20.30 10.10 -31.32
N TYR A 78 -18.99 9.82 -31.42
CA TYR A 78 -18.22 10.14 -32.62
C TYR A 78 -18.66 9.28 -33.81
N VAL A 79 -18.85 9.92 -34.96
CA VAL A 79 -19.29 9.30 -36.22
C VAL A 79 -18.30 9.74 -37.30
N LYS A 80 -17.78 8.81 -38.11
CA LYS A 80 -16.85 9.18 -39.20
C LYS A 80 -17.60 9.92 -40.33
N PRO A 81 -16.92 10.81 -41.08
CA PRO A 81 -17.50 11.43 -42.27
C PRO A 81 -18.00 10.35 -43.24
N GLY A 82 -19.31 10.34 -43.52
CA GLY A 82 -19.97 9.35 -44.38
C GLY A 82 -20.73 8.22 -43.65
N GLU A 83 -20.67 8.13 -42.32
CA GLU A 83 -21.49 7.20 -41.52
C GLU A 83 -22.81 7.85 -41.06
N VAL A 84 -23.88 7.07 -40.92
CA VAL A 84 -25.21 7.54 -40.45
C VAL A 84 -25.50 6.96 -39.06
N MET A 85 -25.77 7.83 -38.07
CA MET A 85 -26.07 7.44 -36.70
C MET A 85 -27.58 7.21 -36.50
N PHE A 86 -27.96 5.98 -36.15
CA PHE A 86 -29.34 5.64 -35.78
C PHE A 86 -29.50 5.67 -34.26
N LYS A 87 -30.39 6.52 -33.75
CA LYS A 87 -30.79 6.53 -32.34
C LYS A 87 -32.14 5.84 -32.21
N ILE A 88 -32.16 4.66 -31.60
CA ILE A 88 -33.40 3.93 -31.32
C ILE A 88 -34.06 4.61 -30.13
N VAL A 89 -35.16 5.32 -30.37
CA VAL A 89 -36.05 5.85 -29.33
C VAL A 89 -37.22 4.89 -29.16
N LYS A 90 -37.53 4.56 -27.91
CA LYS A 90 -38.68 3.72 -27.58
C LYS A 90 -39.95 4.57 -27.77
N PRO A 91 -40.96 4.10 -28.51
CA PRO A 91 -42.22 4.82 -28.62
C PRO A 91 -42.90 4.86 -27.24
N GLU A 92 -43.45 6.02 -26.87
CA GLU A 92 -44.27 6.21 -25.66
C GLU A 92 -45.60 5.46 -25.77
#